data_AF-A0A6U3WB18-F1
#
_entry.id   AF-A0A6U3WB18-F1
#
_cell.length_a   1.000
_cell.length_b   1.000
_cell.length_c   1.000
_cell.angle_alpha   90.00
_cell.angle_beta   90.00
_cell.angle_gamma   90.00
#
_symmetry.space_group_name_H-M   'P 1'
#
loop_
_entity.id
_entity.type
_entity.pdbx_description
1 polymer ?
#
loop_
_entity_poly.entity_id
_entity_poly.type
_entity_poly.pdbx_seq_one_letter_code
_entity_poly.pdbx_strand_id
1 'polypeptide(L)'
;ITLSMSSTSGPSFCEKCGTPTQLRIPEGDERERHVCGDPSCGHIAYQNPKVVVGAIATYQDKVLLCQRNIEPCKGKWGYCQGFLELGETSRQGAARETWEEAGVTVDPSKLELLAIYNLAGMQVQLIYRV
;
A
#
# COMPACT_ATOMS: atom_id res chain seq x y z
N ILE A 1 -16.48 -7.88 -27.30
CA ILE A 1 -16.65 -6.79 -26.30
C ILE A 1 -15.25 -6.40 -25.87
N THR A 2 -14.67 -5.41 -26.53
CA THR A 2 -13.34 -4.89 -26.18
C THR A 2 -13.54 -4.03 -24.95
N LEU A 3 -13.20 -4.55 -23.77
CA LEU A 3 -13.11 -3.72 -22.58
C LEU A 3 -11.91 -2.80 -22.78
N SER A 4 -12.17 -1.55 -23.17
CA SER A 4 -11.17 -0.51 -23.10
C SER A 4 -10.78 -0.34 -21.63
N MET A 5 -9.63 -0.89 -21.24
CA MET A 5 -8.98 -0.53 -19.98
C MET A 5 -8.39 0.88 -20.13
N SER A 6 -9.26 1.88 -20.22
CA SER A 6 -8.91 3.30 -20.28
C SER A 6 -9.17 3.91 -18.90
N SER A 7 -8.31 3.58 -17.94
CA SER A 7 -7.96 4.54 -16.87
C SER A 7 -6.62 4.13 -16.28
N THR A 8 -5.53 4.56 -16.89
CA THR A 8 -4.25 4.67 -16.20
C THR A 8 -4.44 5.70 -15.09
N SER A 9 -4.74 5.24 -13.88
CA SER A 9 -4.85 6.10 -12.70
C SER A 9 -3.45 6.61 -12.33
N GLY A 10 -3.09 7.76 -12.86
CA GLY A 10 -1.90 8.50 -12.46
C GLY A 10 -2.23 9.99 -12.31
N PRO A 11 -1.29 10.79 -11.80
CA PRO A 11 -1.56 12.16 -11.45
C PRO A 11 -1.78 13.01 -12.70
N SER A 12 -2.90 13.75 -12.77
CA SER A 12 -3.20 14.64 -13.89
C SER A 12 -2.24 15.84 -14.01
N PHE A 13 -1.56 16.19 -12.91
CA PHE A 13 -0.65 17.32 -12.82
C PHE A 13 0.66 16.92 -12.14
N CYS A 14 1.76 17.58 -12.53
CA CYS A 14 3.09 17.35 -12.00
C CYS A 14 3.19 17.87 -10.56
N GLU A 15 3.63 17.01 -9.64
CA GLU A 15 3.85 17.35 -8.23
C GLU A 15 4.96 18.39 -7.99
N LYS A 16 5.84 18.63 -8.98
CA LYS A 16 6.96 19.59 -8.88
C LYS A 16 6.59 20.99 -9.34
N CYS A 17 5.82 21.13 -10.42
CA CYS A 17 5.57 22.43 -11.06
C CYS A 17 4.09 22.70 -11.40
N GLY A 18 3.18 21.75 -11.19
CA GLY A 18 1.77 21.90 -11.49
C GLY A 18 1.37 21.78 -12.97
N THR A 19 2.32 21.64 -13.89
CA THR A 19 2.02 21.41 -15.32
C THR A 19 1.30 20.07 -15.53
N PRO A 20 0.30 19.96 -16.43
CA PRO A 20 -0.34 18.68 -16.75
C PRO A 20 0.67 17.59 -17.11
N THR A 21 0.41 16.35 -16.67
CA THR A 21 1.21 15.19 -17.10
C THR A 21 0.67 14.61 -18.41
N GLN A 22 1.53 13.88 -19.12
CA GLN A 22 1.20 13.15 -20.33
C GLN A 22 1.78 11.74 -20.23
N LEU A 23 1.05 10.74 -20.73
CA LEU A 23 1.60 9.41 -20.91
C LEU A 23 2.55 9.41 -22.09
N ARG A 24 3.80 9.03 -21.84
CA ARG A 24 4.82 8.77 -22.87
C ARG A 24 5.85 7.81 -22.33
N ILE A 25 6.64 7.22 -23.22
CA ILE A 25 7.81 6.42 -22.84
C ILE A 25 9.00 7.39 -22.69
N PRO A 26 9.56 7.59 -21.47
CA PRO A 26 10.78 8.37 -21.29
C PRO A 26 11.97 7.77 -22.04
N GLU A 27 12.97 8.59 -22.35
CA GLU A 27 14.21 8.11 -22.94
C GLU A 27 14.89 7.08 -22.02
N GLY A 28 15.21 5.90 -22.56
CA GLY A 28 15.81 4.80 -21.80
C GLY A 28 14.84 3.94 -20.98
N ASP A 29 13.52 4.20 -21.05
CA ASP A 29 12.48 3.32 -20.47
C ASP A 29 11.80 2.50 -21.57
N GLU A 30 11.09 1.45 -21.18
CA GLU A 30 10.31 0.58 -22.07
C GLU A 30 8.80 0.71 -21.86
N ARG A 31 8.38 1.47 -20.82
CA ARG A 31 6.98 1.57 -20.39
C ARG A 31 6.50 3.01 -20.43
N GLU A 32 5.21 3.18 -20.70
CA GLU A 32 4.55 4.46 -20.56
C GLU A 32 4.52 4.91 -19.09
N ARG A 33 4.85 6.18 -18.88
CA ARG A 33 4.85 6.85 -17.57
C ARG A 33 4.11 8.16 -17.68
N HIS A 34 3.57 8.62 -16.54
CA HIS A 34 3.09 9.99 -16.42
C HIS A 34 4.31 10.92 -16.34
N VAL A 35 4.61 11.61 -17.43
CA VAL A 35 5.71 12.57 -17.53
C VAL A 35 5.16 13.98 -17.53
N CYS A 36 5.82 14.90 -16.82
CA CYS A 36 5.47 16.31 -16.86
C CYS A 36 5.46 16.84 -18.30
N GLY A 37 4.40 17.57 -18.68
CA GLY A 37 4.29 18.19 -20.00
C GLY A 37 5.27 19.33 -20.26
N ASP A 38 5.95 19.83 -19.22
CA ASP A 38 7.00 20.84 -19.34
C ASP A 38 8.38 20.15 -19.53
N PRO A 39 9.00 20.29 -20.71
CA PRO A 39 10.31 19.69 -20.99
C PRO A 39 11.42 20.22 -20.08
N SER A 40 11.29 21.45 -19.56
CA SER A 40 12.28 22.01 -18.63
C SER A 40 12.19 21.41 -17.23
N CYS A 41 11.02 20.86 -16.86
CA CYS A 41 10.83 20.14 -15.61
C CYS A 41 11.30 18.68 -15.72
N GLY A 42 10.88 17.98 -16.78
CA GLY A 42 11.29 16.61 -17.06
C GLY A 42 10.89 15.56 -16.01
N HIS A 43 10.12 15.94 -14.98
CA HIS A 43 9.75 15.04 -13.88
C HIS A 43 8.88 13.87 -14.38
N ILE A 44 9.20 12.67 -13.88
CA ILE A 44 8.46 11.43 -14.15
C ILE A 44 7.75 11.01 -12.87
N ALA A 45 6.42 10.96 -12.89
CA ALA A 45 5.61 10.58 -11.76
C ALA A 45 5.42 9.05 -11.71
N TYR A 46 6.39 8.37 -11.10
CA TYR A 46 6.32 6.92 -10.93
C TYR A 46 5.14 6.50 -10.05
N GLN A 47 4.46 5.44 -10.46
CA GLN A 47 3.41 4.79 -9.68
C GLN A 47 3.97 3.50 -9.10
N ASN A 48 4.00 3.40 -7.78
CA ASN A 48 4.50 2.23 -7.06
C ASN A 48 3.33 1.54 -6.32
N PRO A 49 3.28 0.20 -6.30
CA PRO A 49 2.38 -0.51 -5.40
C PRO A 49 2.58 -0.04 -3.96
N LYS A 50 1.50 0.09 -3.21
CA LYS A 50 1.58 0.42 -1.79
C LYS A 50 1.96 -0.83 -0.99
N VAL A 51 2.72 -0.64 0.07
CA VAL A 51 3.02 -1.72 1.01
C VAL A 51 2.03 -1.63 2.15
N VAL A 52 1.35 -2.74 2.43
CA VAL A 52 0.44 -2.90 3.55
C VAL A 52 1.06 -3.90 4.52
N VAL A 53 1.02 -3.59 5.80
CA VAL A 53 1.56 -4.39 6.88
C VAL A 53 0.48 -4.67 7.91
N GLY A 54 0.52 -5.84 8.53
CA GLY A 54 -0.39 -6.18 9.62
C GLY A 54 0.08 -7.38 10.41
N ALA A 55 -0.55 -7.62 11.55
CA ALA A 55 -0.21 -8.74 12.43
C ALA A 55 -1.45 -9.53 12.83
N ILE A 56 -1.28 -10.84 12.92
CA ILE A 56 -2.23 -11.76 13.55
C ILE A 56 -1.71 -12.01 14.97
N ALA A 57 -2.26 -11.28 15.94
CA ALA A 57 -1.93 -11.49 17.35
C ALA A 57 -2.66 -12.72 17.89
N THR A 58 -1.93 -13.55 18.62
CA THR A 58 -2.44 -14.79 19.23
C THR A 58 -2.50 -14.67 20.74
N TYR A 59 -3.50 -15.31 21.34
CA TYR A 59 -3.61 -15.46 22.79
C TYR A 59 -4.16 -16.85 23.10
N GLN A 60 -3.32 -17.71 23.68
CA GLN A 60 -3.62 -19.14 23.87
C GLN A 60 -3.95 -19.80 22.52
N ASP A 61 -5.13 -20.40 22.38
CA ASP A 61 -5.64 -21.07 21.18
C ASP A 61 -6.48 -20.13 20.28
N LYS A 62 -6.43 -18.80 20.53
CA LYS A 62 -7.25 -17.80 19.85
C LYS A 62 -6.42 -16.81 19.05
N VAL A 63 -7.07 -16.24 18.04
CA VAL A 63 -6.53 -15.15 17.20
C VAL A 63 -7.37 -13.89 17.38
N LEU A 64 -6.71 -12.73 17.37
CA LEU A 64 -7.36 -11.43 17.35
C LEU A 64 -7.81 -11.09 15.92
N LEU A 65 -9.07 -10.67 15.80
CA LEU A 65 -9.63 -10.13 14.56
C LEU A 65 -10.30 -8.79 14.87
N CYS A 66 -10.19 -7.87 13.92
CA CYS A 66 -10.78 -6.54 13.90
C CYS A 66 -12.07 -6.60 13.01
N GLN A 67 -13.23 -6.17 13.52
CA GLN A 67 -14.44 -6.02 12.69
C GLN A 67 -14.42 -4.64 12.03
N ARG A 68 -14.48 -4.61 10.69
CA ARG A 68 -14.34 -3.37 9.91
C ARG A 68 -15.56 -2.47 10.06
N ASN A 69 -15.35 -1.18 10.30
CA ASN A 69 -16.44 -0.19 10.39
C ASN A 69 -16.57 0.73 9.15
N ILE A 70 -15.68 0.56 8.16
CA ILE A 70 -15.64 1.36 6.92
C ILE A 70 -15.84 0.48 5.69
N GLU A 71 -16.45 1.04 4.65
CA GLU A 71 -16.48 0.42 3.33
C GLU A 71 -15.13 0.56 2.61
N PRO A 72 -14.76 -0.39 1.73
CA PRO A 72 -15.47 -1.62 1.41
C PRO A 72 -15.39 -2.67 2.54
N CYS A 73 -16.36 -3.56 2.60
CA CYS A 73 -16.43 -4.71 3.53
C CYS A 73 -16.71 -4.34 4.99
N LYS A 74 -17.57 -3.33 5.23
CA LYS A 74 -18.07 -3.05 6.57
C LYS A 74 -18.76 -4.29 7.18
N GLY A 75 -18.55 -4.51 8.47
CA GLY A 75 -19.12 -5.63 9.23
C GLY A 75 -18.40 -6.97 9.05
N LYS A 76 -17.46 -7.08 8.09
CA LYS A 76 -16.61 -8.28 7.94
C LYS A 76 -15.44 -8.24 8.93
N TRP A 77 -14.95 -9.43 9.27
CA TRP A 77 -13.78 -9.63 10.12
C TRP A 77 -12.50 -9.68 9.28
N GLY A 78 -11.43 -9.07 9.78
CA GLY A 78 -10.08 -9.16 9.23
C GLY A 78 -9.05 -9.13 10.35
N TYR A 79 -7.79 -9.43 10.02
CA TYR A 79 -6.69 -9.09 10.91
C TYR A 79 -6.38 -7.60 10.80
N CYS A 80 -5.68 -7.06 11.80
CA CYS A 80 -5.44 -5.63 11.88
C CYS A 80 -4.26 -5.25 10.96
N GLN A 81 -4.45 -4.24 10.11
CA GLN A 81 -3.54 -3.93 9.01
C GLN A 81 -3.68 -2.49 8.50
N GLY A 82 -2.61 -1.94 7.93
CA GLY A 82 -2.64 -0.64 7.27
C GLY A 82 -1.38 -0.37 6.45
N PHE A 83 -1.26 0.86 5.94
CA PHE A 83 -0.14 1.22 5.06
C PHE A 83 1.17 1.34 5.85
N LEU A 84 2.27 0.91 5.24
CA LEU A 84 3.60 1.15 5.78
C LEU A 84 3.95 2.63 5.63
N GLU A 85 4.29 3.27 6.74
CA GLU A 85 4.69 4.68 6.78
C GLU A 85 6.18 4.86 6.51
N LEU A 86 6.59 6.08 6.14
CA LEU A 86 8.00 6.42 5.99
C LEU A 86 8.70 6.44 7.36
N GLY A 87 9.90 5.86 7.42
CA GLY A 87 10.72 5.87 8.64
C GLY A 87 10.49 4.70 9.59
N GLU A 88 9.56 3.79 9.29
CA GLU A 88 9.35 2.55 10.04
C GLU A 88 9.80 1.30 9.26
N THR A 89 10.20 0.27 9.99
CA THR A 89 10.31 -1.10 9.47
C THR A 89 8.93 -1.73 9.32
N SER A 90 8.80 -2.74 8.46
CA SER A 90 7.53 -3.45 8.28
C SER A 90 6.96 -4.08 9.56
N ARG A 91 7.84 -4.50 10.49
CA ARG A 91 7.42 -4.97 11.82
C ARG A 91 6.92 -3.84 12.71
N GLN A 92 7.57 -2.68 12.68
CA GLN A 92 7.10 -1.50 13.43
C GLN A 92 5.73 -1.04 12.94
N GLY A 93 5.52 -0.97 11.62
CA GLY A 93 4.22 -0.64 11.06
C GLY A 93 3.14 -1.66 11.43
N ALA A 94 3.42 -2.95 11.33
CA ALA A 94 2.47 -3.99 11.76
C ALA A 94 2.10 -3.87 13.26
N ALA A 95 3.08 -3.54 14.12
CA ALA A 95 2.84 -3.32 15.54
C ALA A 95 2.01 -2.05 15.81
N ARG A 96 2.30 -0.95 15.10
CA ARG A 96 1.56 0.31 15.15
C ARG A 96 0.09 0.10 14.77
N GLU A 97 -0.17 -0.54 13.62
CA GLU A 97 -1.53 -0.83 13.15
C GLU A 97 -2.32 -1.72 14.12
N THR A 98 -1.65 -2.70 14.73
CA THR A 98 -2.27 -3.56 15.76
C THR A 98 -2.70 -2.76 16.99
N TRP A 99 -1.90 -1.75 17.38
CA TRP A 99 -2.24 -0.85 18.48
C TRP A 99 -3.35 0.14 18.11
N GLU A 100 -3.30 0.73 16.91
CA GLU A 100 -4.29 1.69 16.43
C GLU A 100 -5.69 1.07 16.27
N GLU A 101 -5.78 -0.13 15.68
CA GLU A 101 -7.09 -0.75 15.40
C GLU A 101 -7.67 -1.55 16.56
N ALA A 102 -6.82 -2.10 17.45
CA ALA A 102 -7.27 -3.01 18.52
C ALA A 102 -6.78 -2.65 19.93
N GLY A 103 -5.92 -1.63 20.09
CA GLY A 103 -5.33 -1.29 21.38
C GLY A 103 -4.34 -2.32 21.93
N VAL A 104 -3.93 -3.30 21.10
CA VAL A 104 -3.03 -4.38 21.53
C VAL A 104 -1.59 -4.00 21.26
N THR A 105 -0.77 -4.03 22.30
CA THR A 105 0.67 -3.76 22.18
C THR A 105 1.42 -5.05 21.87
N VAL A 106 2.18 -5.04 20.79
CA VAL A 106 3.04 -6.16 20.37
C VAL A 106 4.48 -5.66 20.23
N ASP A 107 5.44 -6.49 20.60
CA ASP A 107 6.86 -6.17 20.45
C ASP A 107 7.30 -6.41 19.00
N PRO A 108 7.71 -5.37 18.24
CA PRO A 108 8.11 -5.52 16.86
C PRO A 108 9.25 -6.53 16.66
N SER A 109 10.11 -6.74 17.66
CA SER A 109 11.22 -7.69 17.56
C SER A 109 10.76 -9.16 17.57
N LYS A 110 9.55 -9.43 18.07
CA LYS A 110 8.95 -10.77 18.16
C LYS A 110 8.06 -11.12 16.98
N LEU A 111 7.79 -10.16 16.08
CA LEU A 111 6.95 -10.40 14.91
C LEU A 111 7.68 -11.28 13.88
N GLU A 112 7.09 -12.45 13.63
CA GLU A 112 7.55 -13.40 12.63
C GLU A 112 6.76 -13.20 11.33
N LEU A 113 7.44 -13.16 10.19
CA LEU A 113 6.76 -13.06 8.89
C LEU A 113 6.00 -14.37 8.64
N LEU A 114 4.69 -14.27 8.51
CA LEU A 114 3.80 -15.39 8.23
C LEU A 114 3.58 -15.58 6.73
N ALA A 115 3.30 -14.49 6.01
CA ALA A 115 2.98 -14.55 4.59
C ALA A 115 3.27 -13.23 3.86
N ILE A 116 3.46 -13.33 2.55
CA ILE A 116 3.49 -12.21 1.62
C ILE A 116 2.44 -12.46 0.54
N TYR A 117 1.54 -11.49 0.33
CA TYR A 117 0.55 -11.53 -0.74
C TYR A 117 0.77 -10.39 -1.74
N ASN A 118 0.77 -10.74 -3.02
CA ASN A 118 0.88 -9.78 -4.12
C ASN A 118 -0.51 -9.56 -4.73
N LEU A 119 -1.11 -8.40 -4.48
CA LEU A 119 -2.34 -7.99 -5.14
C LEU A 119 -1.94 -7.14 -6.35
N ALA A 120 -1.86 -7.81 -7.50
CA ALA A 120 -1.30 -7.26 -8.73
C ALA A 120 -1.87 -5.87 -9.07
N GLY A 121 -0.98 -4.90 -9.28
CA GLY A 121 -1.33 -3.53 -9.64
C GLY A 121 -1.82 -2.64 -8.49
N MET A 122 -1.96 -3.17 -7.27
CA MET A 122 -2.50 -2.40 -6.13
C MET A 122 -1.51 -2.34 -4.96
N GLN A 123 -1.19 -3.50 -4.37
CA GLN A 123 -0.46 -3.54 -3.11
C GLN A 123 0.31 -4.85 -2.91
N VAL A 124 1.36 -4.76 -2.09
CA VAL A 124 2.07 -5.91 -1.51
C VAL A 124 1.73 -5.94 -0.02
N GLN A 125 1.20 -7.06 0.46
CA GLN A 125 0.84 -7.25 1.86
C GLN A 125 1.88 -8.12 2.57
N LEU A 126 2.44 -7.64 3.67
CA LEU A 126 3.29 -8.40 4.58
C LEU A 126 2.49 -8.69 5.84
N ILE A 127 2.28 -9.97 6.13
CA ILE A 127 1.49 -10.42 7.26
C ILE A 127 2.43 -11.04 8.29
N TYR A 128 2.40 -10.53 9.50
CA TYR A 128 3.16 -11.03 10.64
C TYR A 128 2.28 -11.82 11.59
N ARG A 129 2.91 -12.62 12.46
CA ARG A 129 2.27 -13.26 13.61
C ARG A 129 3.04 -12.96 14.88
N VAL A 130 2.34 -12.97 16.02
CA VAL A 130 2.89 -12.85 17.38
C VAL A 130 2.04 -13.59 18.40
#